data_AF-A0A8J2KF62-F1
#
_entry.id   AF-A0A8J2KF62-F1
#
_cell.length_a   1.000
_cell.length_b   1.000
_cell.length_c   1.000
_cell.angle_alpha   90.00
_cell.angle_beta   90.00
_cell.angle_gamma   90.00
#
_symmetry.space_group_name_H-M   'P 1'
#
loop_
_entity.id
_entity.type
_entity.pdbx_description
1 polymer ?
#
loop_
_entity_poly.entity_id
_entity_poly.type
_entity_poly.pdbx_seq_one_letter_code
_entity_poly.pdbx_strand_id
1 'polypeptide(L)'
;MSTVSIVKLFKSAEETDSPECVDIKGKLPEWLTGTYLRVGPAKYDFENFTMNHLLDGYAMVTKFKITKDKVTLEKKFLQSDSYRRAVAAQKPVITEFGTVACSDPNKSLLSKFVNAIVS
;
A
#
# COMPACT_ATOMS: atom_id res chain seq x y z
N MET A 1 11.33 -27.02 -4.98
CA MET A 1 11.51 -25.70 -4.34
C MET A 1 11.09 -24.63 -5.36
N SER A 2 9.98 -23.94 -5.12
CA SER A 2 9.43 -22.94 -6.05
C SER A 2 10.27 -21.66 -5.95
N THR A 3 10.91 -21.26 -7.04
CA THR A 3 11.55 -19.94 -7.17
C THR A 3 10.47 -18.88 -7.22
N VAL A 4 10.18 -18.25 -6.07
CA VAL A 4 9.33 -17.06 -6.03
C VAL A 4 10.11 -15.96 -6.76
N SER A 5 9.75 -15.70 -8.02
CA SER A 5 10.28 -14.57 -8.78
C SER A 5 10.01 -13.29 -7.99
N ILE A 6 11.07 -12.54 -7.67
CA ILE A 6 11.01 -11.31 -6.88
C ILE A 6 10.02 -10.30 -7.49
N VAL A 7 9.83 -10.37 -8.81
CA VAL A 7 8.89 -9.55 -9.60
C VAL A 7 7.43 -9.76 -9.17
N LYS A 8 7.05 -10.96 -8.68
CA LYS A 8 5.67 -11.22 -8.19
C LYS A 8 5.36 -10.49 -6.87
N LEU A 9 6.36 -10.00 -6.14
CA LEU A 9 6.16 -9.25 -4.89
C LEU A 9 5.74 -7.80 -5.13
N PHE A 10 5.83 -7.30 -6.37
CA PHE A 10 5.59 -5.90 -6.72
C PHE A 10 4.24 -5.65 -7.40
N LYS A 11 3.28 -6.57 -7.23
CA LYS A 11 1.93 -6.37 -7.73
C LYS A 11 1.10 -5.60 -6.71
N SER A 12 0.28 -4.70 -7.21
CA SER A 12 -0.74 -4.06 -6.38
C SER A 12 -1.65 -5.13 -5.75
N ALA A 13 -1.81 -5.05 -4.43
CA ALA A 13 -2.77 -5.87 -3.70
C ALA A 13 -4.14 -5.19 -3.71
N GLU A 14 -5.18 -6.00 -3.54
CA GLU A 14 -6.55 -5.52 -3.40
C GLU A 14 -6.93 -5.41 -1.92
N GLU A 15 -7.83 -4.48 -1.61
CA GLU A 15 -8.47 -4.44 -0.31
C GLU A 15 -9.43 -5.62 -0.17
N THR A 16 -9.66 -6.03 1.07
CA THR A 16 -10.74 -6.96 1.40
C THR A 16 -11.98 -6.19 1.80
N ASP A 17 -13.13 -6.48 1.21
CA ASP A 17 -14.41 -5.85 1.60
C ASP A 17 -14.87 -6.28 2.99
N SER A 18 -14.59 -7.53 3.36
CA SER A 18 -14.91 -8.11 4.66
C SER A 18 -13.80 -9.09 5.11
N PRO A 19 -13.73 -9.45 6.40
CA PRO A 19 -12.69 -10.36 6.88
C PRO A 19 -12.78 -11.75 6.24
N GLU A 20 -11.69 -12.16 5.58
CA GLU A 20 -11.59 -13.45 4.89
C GLU A 20 -11.06 -14.53 5.84
N CYS A 21 -11.62 -15.73 5.80
CA CYS A 21 -11.10 -16.87 6.55
C CYS A 21 -9.84 -17.43 5.85
N VAL A 22 -8.81 -17.73 6.63
CA VAL A 22 -7.57 -18.34 6.11
C VAL A 22 -7.52 -19.82 6.47
N ASP A 23 -7.13 -20.65 5.51
CA ASP A 23 -6.89 -22.07 5.73
C ASP A 23 -5.67 -22.29 6.63
N ILE A 24 -5.90 -22.91 7.79
CA ILE A 24 -4.85 -23.23 8.76
C ILE A 24 -4.26 -24.59 8.41
N LYS A 25 -2.95 -24.64 8.15
CA LYS A 25 -2.19 -25.89 8.02
C LYS A 25 -1.50 -26.20 9.34
N GLY A 26 -1.95 -27.25 10.03
CA GLY A 26 -1.46 -27.64 11.35
C GLY A 26 -2.39 -27.21 12.48
N LYS A 27 -1.84 -26.99 13.69
CA LYS A 27 -2.60 -26.55 14.86
C LYS A 27 -2.04 -25.22 15.40
N LEU A 28 -2.93 -24.29 15.70
CA LEU A 28 -2.55 -23.06 16.40
C LEU A 28 -2.24 -23.37 17.88
N PRO A 29 -1.22 -22.75 18.47
CA PRO A 29 -0.98 -22.85 19.91
C PRO A 29 -2.15 -22.26 20.71
N GLU A 30 -2.57 -22.92 21.79
CA GLU A 30 -3.74 -22.49 22.58
C GLU A 30 -3.59 -21.10 23.20
N TRP A 31 -2.36 -20.71 23.53
CA TRP A 31 -2.05 -19.40 24.08
C TRP A 31 -2.07 -18.28 23.03
N LEU A 32 -2.07 -18.61 21.73
CA LEU A 32 -2.02 -17.62 20.65
C LEU A 32 -3.44 -17.15 20.31
N THR A 33 -3.92 -16.15 21.05
CA THR A 33 -5.16 -15.43 20.73
C THR A 33 -4.87 -13.95 20.72
N GLY A 34 -5.25 -13.26 19.65
CA GLY A 34 -4.96 -11.84 19.52
C GLY A 34 -5.09 -11.31 18.10
N THR A 35 -4.62 -10.09 17.91
CA THR A 35 -4.60 -9.42 16.61
C THR A 35 -3.17 -9.04 16.26
N TYR A 36 -2.69 -9.48 15.11
CA TYR A 36 -1.41 -9.09 14.55
C TYR A 36 -1.64 -8.11 13.40
N LEU A 37 -1.01 -6.94 13.48
CA LEU A 37 -1.06 -5.91 12.46
C LEU A 37 0.30 -5.83 11.77
N ARG A 38 0.28 -5.88 10.44
CA ARG A 38 1.46 -5.67 9.60
C ARG A 38 1.20 -4.51 8.66
N VAL A 39 2.16 -3.60 8.55
CA VAL A 39 2.15 -2.54 7.54
C VAL A 39 3.16 -2.89 6.46
N GLY A 40 2.79 -2.67 5.20
CA GLY A 40 3.71 -2.83 4.07
C GLY A 40 3.24 -2.10 2.82
N PRO A 41 4.14 -1.87 1.85
CA PRO A 41 3.81 -1.26 0.58
C PRO A 41 2.98 -2.24 -0.27
N ALA A 42 1.88 -1.77 -0.84
CA ALA A 42 0.90 -2.65 -1.49
C ALA A 42 0.19 -2.06 -2.71
N LYS A 43 0.28 -0.75 -2.99
CA LYS A 43 -0.23 -0.19 -4.25
C LYS A 43 0.91 0.41 -5.05
N TYR A 44 1.18 -0.19 -6.21
CA TYR A 44 2.25 0.20 -7.13
C TYR A 44 1.71 0.69 -8.47
N ASP A 45 0.53 0.21 -8.86
CA ASP A 45 -0.07 0.43 -10.17
C ASP A 45 -1.27 1.36 -10.10
N PHE A 46 -1.32 2.27 -11.05
CA PHE A 46 -2.42 3.14 -11.43
C PHE A 46 -2.68 2.99 -12.92
N GLU A 47 -3.80 3.51 -13.40
CA GLU A 47 -4.26 3.33 -14.78
C GLU A 47 -3.20 3.62 -15.85
N ASN A 48 -2.42 4.70 -15.67
CA ASN A 48 -1.38 5.13 -16.61
C ASN A 48 0.01 5.27 -15.95
N PHE A 49 0.21 4.69 -14.76
CA PHE A 49 1.44 4.87 -14.00
C PHE A 49 1.76 3.68 -13.10
N THR A 50 2.98 3.15 -13.19
CA THR A 50 3.52 2.14 -12.27
C THR A 50 4.72 2.71 -11.55
N MET A 51 4.75 2.54 -10.22
CA MET A 51 5.85 2.96 -9.36
C MET A 51 7.14 2.19 -9.69
N ASN A 52 8.28 2.89 -9.67
CA ASN A 52 9.57 2.33 -10.09
C ASN A 52 10.37 1.70 -8.94
N HIS A 53 9.94 1.86 -7.68
CA HIS A 53 10.69 1.45 -6.51
C HIS A 53 9.84 0.71 -5.47
N LEU A 54 10.45 -0.29 -4.83
CA LEU A 54 9.80 -1.16 -3.84
C LEU A 54 9.23 -0.38 -2.63
N LEU A 55 9.89 0.69 -2.22
CA LEU A 55 9.48 1.48 -1.06
C LEU A 55 8.49 2.60 -1.39
N ASP A 56 8.13 2.77 -2.67
CA ASP A 56 7.21 3.84 -3.11
C ASP A 56 5.75 3.36 -3.19
N GLY A 57 5.49 2.07 -2.94
CA GLY A 57 4.13 1.56 -2.92
C GLY A 57 3.35 2.12 -1.74
N TYR A 58 2.11 2.57 -1.96
CA TYR A 58 1.30 3.11 -0.86
C TYR A 58 1.03 2.03 0.20
N ALA A 59 1.05 2.47 1.47
CA ALA A 59 0.95 1.59 2.61
C ALA A 59 -0.42 0.93 2.73
N MET A 60 -0.41 -0.37 2.99
CA MET A 60 -1.59 -1.16 3.36
C MET A 60 -1.36 -1.79 4.73
N VAL A 61 -2.39 -1.72 5.55
CA VAL A 61 -2.45 -2.40 6.84
C VAL A 61 -3.11 -3.75 6.62
N THR A 62 -2.40 -4.81 7.00
CA THR A 62 -2.91 -6.18 7.03
C THR A 62 -3.16 -6.58 8.46
N LYS A 63 -4.39 -6.99 8.77
CA LYS A 63 -4.82 -7.47 10.07
C LYS A 63 -5.04 -8.97 10.03
N PHE A 64 -4.38 -9.69 10.92
CA PHE A 64 -4.62 -11.09 11.21
C PHE A 64 -5.27 -11.17 12.59
N LYS A 65 -6.56 -11.51 12.63
CA LYS A 65 -7.26 -11.79 13.89
C LYS A 65 -7.27 -13.29 14.12
N ILE A 66 -6.60 -13.72 15.19
CA ILE A 66 -6.37 -15.11 15.54
C ILE A 66 -7.21 -15.44 16.76
N THR A 67 -8.04 -16.47 16.62
CA THR A 67 -8.77 -17.13 17.71
C THR A 67 -8.38 -18.61 17.74
N LYS A 68 -8.87 -19.36 18.73
CA LYS A 68 -8.50 -20.76 19.00
C LYS A 68 -8.46 -21.64 17.73
N ASP A 69 -9.46 -21.52 16.87
CA ASP A 69 -9.62 -22.39 15.69
C ASP A 69 -9.79 -21.61 14.38
N LYS A 70 -9.61 -20.28 14.41
CA LYS A 70 -9.90 -19.43 13.25
C LYS A 70 -8.89 -18.30 13.13
N VAL A 71 -8.40 -18.10 11.90
CA VAL A 71 -7.66 -16.90 11.52
C VAL A 71 -8.48 -16.17 10.47
N THR A 72 -8.72 -14.88 10.70
CA THR A 72 -9.31 -13.98 9.71
C THR A 72 -8.30 -12.94 9.26
N LEU A 73 -8.29 -12.66 7.97
CA LEU A 73 -7.43 -11.71 7.30
C LEU A 73 -8.27 -10.52 6.83
N GLU A 74 -7.77 -9.32 7.05
CA GLU A 74 -8.36 -8.10 6.50
C GLU A 74 -7.23 -7.18 6.03
N LYS A 75 -7.41 -6.54 4.88
CA LYS A 75 -6.44 -5.64 4.26
C LYS A 75 -7.13 -4.35 3.88
N LYS A 76 -6.57 -3.23 4.32
CA LYS A 76 -7.05 -1.87 3.98
C LYS A 76 -5.88 -0.95 3.70
N PHE A 77 -6.00 -0.13 2.67
CA PHE A 77 -5.04 0.93 2.40
C PHE A 77 -5.10 1.99 3.49
N LEU A 78 -3.92 2.47 3.87
CA LEU A 78 -3.82 3.59 4.77
C LEU A 78 -4.31 4.85 4.03
N GLN A 79 -5.35 5.49 4.56
CA GLN A 79 -5.95 6.69 3.99
C GLN A 79 -5.10 7.94 4.27
N SER A 80 -3.82 7.89 3.91
CA SER A 80 -2.90 9.03 4.01
C SER A 80 -3.26 10.12 3.00
N ASP A 81 -2.79 11.34 3.24
CA ASP A 81 -2.96 12.45 2.29
C ASP A 81 -2.34 12.15 0.93
N SER A 82 -1.19 11.48 0.90
CA SER A 82 -0.51 11.08 -0.33
C SER A 82 -1.32 10.04 -1.11
N TYR A 83 -1.85 9.02 -0.43
CA TYR A 83 -2.70 8.00 -1.04
C TYR A 83 -3.99 8.59 -1.61
N ARG A 84 -4.72 9.40 -0.83
CA ARG A 84 -5.99 10.01 -1.26
C ARG A 84 -5.81 10.88 -2.50
N ARG A 85 -4.75 11.71 -2.53
CA ARG A 85 -4.42 12.54 -3.70
C ARG A 85 -4.03 11.71 -4.91
N ALA A 86 -3.28 10.63 -4.71
CA ALA A 86 -2.84 9.77 -5.80
C ALA A 86 -3.99 8.96 -6.42
N VAL A 87 -4.91 8.45 -5.60
CA VAL A 87 -6.13 7.77 -6.07
C VAL A 87 -7.04 8.75 -6.81
N ALA A 88 -7.21 9.98 -6.31
CA ALA A 88 -8.02 11.00 -7.00
C ALA A 88 -7.42 11.40 -8.36
N ALA A 89 -6.09 11.47 -8.47
CA ALA A 89 -5.40 11.86 -9.70
C ALA A 89 -5.06 10.68 -10.63
N GLN A 90 -5.30 9.43 -10.19
CA GLN A 90 -4.83 8.20 -10.85
C GLN A 90 -3.32 8.20 -11.16
N LYS A 91 -2.53 8.92 -10.37
CA LYS A 91 -1.07 9.03 -10.49
C LYS A 91 -0.48 9.60 -9.19
N PRO A 92 0.78 9.28 -8.83
CA PRO A 92 1.45 9.94 -7.71
C PRO A 92 1.58 11.45 -7.94
N VAL A 93 1.01 12.22 -7.02
CA VAL A 93 0.98 13.70 -7.04
C VAL A 93 2.07 14.29 -6.12
N ILE A 94 2.62 13.47 -5.22
CA ILE A 94 3.67 13.82 -4.26
C ILE A 94 4.89 12.97 -4.60
N THR A 95 6.07 13.60 -4.61
CA THR A 95 7.32 12.90 -4.83
C THR A 95 7.58 12.00 -3.64
N GLU A 96 7.64 10.70 -3.88
CA GLU A 96 8.03 9.69 -2.89
C GLU A 96 9.54 9.43 -3.00
N PHE A 97 10.08 8.49 -2.20
CA PHE A 97 11.53 8.29 -2.04
C PHE A 97 12.30 8.07 -3.36
N GLY A 98 11.76 7.26 -4.29
CA GLY A 98 12.38 6.97 -5.60
C GLY A 98 11.58 7.46 -6.81
N THR A 99 10.35 7.95 -6.60
CA THR A 99 9.42 8.29 -7.67
C THR A 99 9.13 9.78 -7.65
N VAL A 100 9.78 10.50 -8.57
CA VAL A 100 9.50 11.91 -8.83
C VAL A 100 8.05 12.04 -9.27
N ALA A 101 7.26 12.84 -8.54
CA ALA A 101 5.89 13.11 -8.94
C ALA A 101 5.87 13.65 -10.37
N CYS A 102 5.01 13.07 -11.21
CA CYS A 102 4.75 13.65 -12.52
C CYS A 102 4.06 15.00 -12.28
N SER A 103 4.75 16.09 -12.61
CA SER A 103 4.24 17.45 -12.45
C SER A 103 2.82 17.54 -13.00
N ASP A 104 1.88 17.94 -12.15
CA ASP A 104 0.52 18.22 -12.56
C ASP A 104 0.53 19.34 -13.63
N PRO A 105 0.00 19.11 -14.84
CA PRO A 105 -0.13 20.15 -15.88
C PRO A 105 -0.98 21.34 -15.42
N ASN A 106 -1.83 21.15 -14.41
CA ASN A 106 -2.78 22.13 -13.94
C ASN A 106 -2.33 22.93 -12.70
N LYS A 107 -1.08 22.73 -12.24
CA LYS A 107 -0.48 23.63 -11.25
C LYS A 107 0.01 24.90 -11.94
N SER A 108 -0.82 25.94 -11.81
CA SER A 108 -0.52 27.33 -12.17
C SER A 108 0.91 27.73 -11.80
N LEU A 109 1.57 28.46 -12.70
CA LEU A 109 2.93 28.98 -12.58
C LEU A 109 3.24 29.62 -11.20
N LEU A 110 2.22 30.10 -10.50
CA LEU A 110 2.31 30.66 -9.16
C LEU A 110 2.92 29.69 -8.13
N SER A 111 2.65 28.38 -8.21
CA SER A 111 3.25 27.43 -7.25
C SER A 111 4.74 27.21 -7.47
N LYS A 112 5.27 27.51 -8.67
CA LYS A 112 6.70 27.45 -8.95
C LYS A 112 7.45 28.63 -8.33
N PHE A 113 6.81 29.78 -8.19
CA PHE A 113 7.41 30.98 -7.58
C PHE A 113 7.44 30.92 -6.05
N VAL A 114 6.42 30.36 -5.40
CA VAL A 114 6.38 30.28 -3.92
C VAL A 114 7.49 29.38 -3.36
N ASN A 115 7.82 28.29 -4.06
CA ASN A 115 8.97 27.44 -3.67
C ASN A 115 10.34 28.09 -3.94
N ALA A 116 10.42 29.08 -4.83
CA ALA A 116 11.67 29.80 -5.14
C ALA A 116 11.93 30.98 -4.19
N ILE A 117 10.92 31.46 -3.45
CA ILE A 117 11.04 32.59 -2.51
C ILE A 117 11.26 32.09 -1.06
N VAL A 118 10.96 30.82 -0.78
CA VAL A 118 11.21 30.16 0.52
C VAL A 118 12.37 29.17 0.40
N SER A 119 13.51 29.65 -0.11
CA SER A 119 14.83 29.04 0.06
C SER A 119 15.90 30.11 0.23
#